data_AF-A0A401ISX1-F1
#
_entry.id   AF-A0A401ISX1-F1
#
_cell.length_a   1.000
_cell.length_b   1.000
_cell.length_c   1.000
_cell.angle_alpha   90.00
_cell.angle_beta   90.00
_cell.angle_gamma   90.00
#
_symmetry.space_group_name_H-M   'P 1'
#
loop_
_entity.id
_entity.type
_entity.pdbx_description
1 polymer ?
#
loop_
_entity_poly.entity_id
_entity_poly.type
_entity_poly.pdbx_seq_one_letter_code
_entity_poly.pdbx_strand_id
1 'polypeptide(L)'
;MEMDLQYFAEDTAEPTKEPEKLEFTHEELEAKINSEYDRRMQKQQAKFDEQLKQAREEGLTEGQKRAKMSAKEKEDEAQKEREAALSKREAELNKRELTANTVDLLSQKGLPKGLADSLVELGDADKISEVVETLQKSTEQKVNEQVKERMRQDPPANGSSTLDSENDPFKQIINSYTK
;
A
#
# COMPACT_ATOMS: atom_id res chain seq x y z
N MET A 1 -28.65 -3.41 -115.58
CA MET A 1 -27.53 -2.49 -115.36
C MET A 1 -27.00 -2.85 -113.99
N GLU A 2 -26.10 -3.82 -113.98
CA GLU A 2 -24.65 -3.65 -114.16
C GLU A 2 -23.99 -3.36 -112.82
N MET A 3 -23.03 -4.22 -112.54
CA MET A 3 -22.22 -4.31 -111.34
C MET A 3 -21.21 -3.17 -111.33
N ASP A 4 -20.95 -2.60 -110.16
CA ASP A 4 -19.60 -2.15 -109.84
C ASP A 4 -19.13 -2.86 -108.57
N LEU A 5 -18.40 -3.94 -108.85
CA LEU A 5 -17.43 -4.56 -107.97
C LEU A 5 -16.32 -3.54 -107.67
N GLN A 6 -16.12 -3.22 -106.39
CA GLN A 6 -14.85 -2.84 -105.77
C GLN A 6 -15.13 -2.51 -104.29
N TYR A 7 -14.34 -2.83 -103.27
CA TYR A 7 -13.18 -3.69 -103.09
C TYR A 7 -12.83 -3.60 -101.60
N PHE A 8 -13.27 -4.51 -100.73
CA PHE A 8 -12.68 -4.68 -99.38
C PHE A 8 -12.87 -6.13 -98.94
N ALA A 9 -12.12 -7.01 -99.58
CA ALA A 9 -11.71 -8.26 -98.96
C ALA A 9 -10.61 -7.91 -97.95
N GLU A 10 -10.89 -8.07 -96.67
CA GLU A 10 -9.84 -8.32 -95.68
C GLU A 10 -10.36 -9.35 -94.68
N ASP A 11 -10.25 -10.58 -95.14
CA ASP A 11 -10.16 -11.80 -94.35
C ASP A 11 -8.94 -11.66 -93.42
N THR A 12 -9.19 -11.52 -92.12
CA THR A 12 -8.19 -11.81 -91.08
C THR A 12 -8.89 -12.61 -89.98
N ALA A 13 -9.17 -13.87 -90.29
CA ALA A 13 -9.26 -14.90 -89.26
C ALA A 13 -7.95 -14.93 -88.47
N GLU A 14 -7.98 -14.51 -87.22
CA GLU A 14 -6.90 -14.72 -86.26
C GLU A 14 -6.61 -16.23 -86.16
N PRO A 15 -5.36 -16.70 -86.29
CA PRO A 15 -5.06 -18.10 -86.10
C PRO A 15 -5.24 -18.43 -84.62
N THR A 16 -6.26 -19.21 -84.33
CA THR A 16 -6.40 -19.89 -83.05
C THR A 16 -5.22 -20.86 -82.95
N LYS A 17 -4.16 -20.49 -82.21
CA LYS A 17 -3.10 -21.41 -81.83
C LYS A 17 -3.73 -22.47 -80.91
N GLU A 18 -4.13 -23.59 -81.49
CA GLU A 18 -4.37 -24.81 -80.72
C GLU A 18 -3.11 -25.11 -79.88
N PRO A 19 -3.27 -25.49 -78.61
CA PRO A 19 -2.11 -25.80 -77.77
C PRO A 19 -1.35 -26.97 -78.41
N GLU A 20 -0.06 -26.76 -78.72
CA GLU A 20 0.84 -27.84 -79.15
C GLU A 20 0.76 -28.98 -78.14
N LYS A 21 0.19 -30.12 -78.56
CA LYS A 21 0.14 -31.33 -77.76
C LYS A 21 1.54 -31.93 -77.75
N LEU A 22 2.25 -31.73 -76.65
CA LEU A 22 3.49 -32.45 -76.36
C LEU A 22 3.14 -33.92 -76.07
N GLU A 23 3.44 -34.81 -77.01
CA GLU A 23 3.33 -36.25 -76.81
C GLU A 23 4.60 -36.75 -76.10
N PHE A 24 4.47 -37.06 -74.81
CA PHE A 24 5.54 -37.70 -74.05
C PHE A 24 5.40 -39.22 -74.12
N THR A 25 6.52 -39.93 -74.11
CA THR A 25 6.50 -41.36 -73.83
C THR A 25 6.10 -41.59 -72.37
N HIS A 26 5.55 -42.77 -72.06
CA HIS A 26 5.09 -43.09 -70.71
C HIS A 26 6.20 -42.92 -69.65
N GLU A 27 7.44 -43.31 -69.98
CA GLU A 27 8.60 -43.20 -69.11
C GLU A 27 9.01 -41.74 -68.84
N GLU A 28 8.96 -40.86 -69.85
CA GLU A 28 9.28 -39.43 -69.70
C GLU A 28 8.26 -38.71 -68.82
N LEU A 29 6.98 -39.10 -68.91
CA LEU A 29 5.91 -38.56 -68.08
C LEU A 29 6.11 -38.96 -66.60
N GLU A 30 6.40 -40.23 -66.33
CA GLU A 30 6.67 -40.72 -64.97
C GLU A 30 7.92 -40.08 -64.37
N ALA A 31 9.01 -39.98 -65.14
CA ALA A 31 10.23 -39.31 -64.71
C ALA A 31 9.98 -37.84 -64.32
N LYS A 32 9.16 -37.12 -65.10
CA LYS A 32 8.80 -35.73 -64.84
C LYS A 32 7.90 -35.58 -63.60
N ILE A 33 6.96 -36.50 -63.40
CA ILE A 33 6.08 -36.53 -62.22
C ILE A 33 6.91 -36.79 -60.95
N ASN A 34 7.80 -37.78 -60.97
CA ASN A 34 8.65 -38.13 -59.84
C ASN A 34 9.60 -36.98 -59.47
N SER A 35 10.24 -36.35 -60.48
CA SER A 35 11.10 -35.19 -60.25
C SER A 35 10.35 -34.00 -59.65
N GLU A 36 9.13 -33.72 -60.11
CA GLU A 36 8.31 -32.63 -59.56
C GLU A 36 7.79 -32.96 -58.16
N TYR A 37 7.46 -34.23 -57.89
CA TYR A 37 7.09 -34.70 -56.56
C TYR A 37 8.24 -34.56 -55.57
N ASP A 38 9.43 -35.05 -55.92
CA ASP A 38 10.63 -34.94 -55.08
C ASP A 38 10.99 -33.48 -54.82
N ARG A 39 10.92 -32.63 -55.86
CA ARG A 39 11.16 -31.19 -55.72
C ARG A 39 10.16 -30.53 -54.76
N ARG A 40 8.87 -30.88 -54.85
CA ARG A 40 7.84 -30.37 -53.93
C ARG A 40 8.04 -30.89 -52.51
N MET A 41 8.41 -32.17 -52.37
CA MET A 41 8.64 -32.80 -51.08
C MET A 41 9.85 -32.18 -50.37
N GLN A 42 10.97 -32.02 -51.07
CA GLN A 42 12.15 -31.32 -50.53
C GLN A 42 11.83 -29.88 -50.15
N LYS A 43 11.06 -29.15 -50.98
CA LYS A 43 10.63 -27.79 -50.66
C LYS A 43 9.72 -27.75 -49.43
N GLN A 44 8.85 -28.74 -49.24
CA GLN A 44 8.00 -28.83 -48.05
C GLN A 44 8.80 -29.21 -46.81
N GLN A 45 9.74 -30.15 -46.90
CA GLN A 45 10.65 -30.50 -45.81
C GLN A 45 11.47 -29.29 -45.37
N ALA A 46 12.08 -28.57 -46.31
CA ALA A 46 12.85 -27.36 -46.00
C ALA A 46 11.99 -26.29 -45.31
N LYS A 47 10.75 -26.08 -45.76
CA LYS A 47 9.80 -25.17 -45.10
C LYS A 47 9.43 -25.63 -43.70
N PHE A 48 9.18 -26.92 -43.52
CA PHE A 48 8.83 -27.49 -42.23
C PHE A 48 9.99 -27.38 -41.24
N ASP A 49 11.21 -27.67 -41.68
CA ASP A 49 12.42 -27.53 -40.86
C ASP A 49 12.67 -26.07 -40.47
N GLU A 50 12.45 -25.13 -41.39
CA GLU A 50 12.52 -23.69 -41.12
C GLU A 50 11.48 -23.26 -40.08
N GLN A 51 10.21 -23.67 -40.25
CA GLN A 51 9.14 -23.39 -39.30
C GLN A 51 9.42 -24.00 -37.92
N LEU A 52 9.93 -25.23 -37.88
CA LEU A 52 10.25 -25.92 -36.64
C LEU A 52 11.46 -25.29 -35.93
N LYS A 53 12.42 -24.73 -36.68
CA LYS A 53 13.50 -23.93 -36.13
C LYS A 53 12.98 -22.61 -35.56
N GLN A 54 12.15 -21.88 -36.32
CA GLN A 54 11.53 -20.62 -35.86
C GLN A 54 10.70 -20.83 -34.59
N ALA A 55 9.81 -21.83 -34.57
CA ALA A 55 8.99 -22.15 -33.41
C ALA A 55 9.84 -22.51 -32.17
N ARG A 56 10.98 -23.18 -32.35
CA ARG A 56 11.92 -23.46 -31.23
C ARG A 56 12.59 -22.19 -30.71
N GLU A 57 13.07 -21.32 -31.58
CA GLU A 57 13.71 -20.06 -31.20
C GLU A 57 12.73 -19.11 -30.51
N GLU A 58 11.50 -19.02 -31.01
CA GLU A 58 10.41 -18.25 -30.42
C GLU A 58 10.04 -18.81 -29.04
N GLY A 59 9.83 -20.13 -28.92
CA GLY A 59 9.52 -20.79 -27.66
C GLY A 59 10.61 -20.60 -26.59
N LEU A 60 11.89 -20.68 -26.98
CA LEU A 60 13.01 -20.39 -26.09
C LEU A 60 13.01 -18.93 -25.63
N THR A 61 12.77 -18.00 -26.55
CA THR A 61 12.77 -16.56 -26.25
C THR A 61 11.62 -16.17 -25.32
N GLU A 62 10.41 -16.68 -25.59
CA GLU A 62 9.26 -16.47 -24.72
C GLU A 62 9.45 -17.12 -23.35
N GLY A 63 9.97 -18.36 -23.30
CA GLY A 63 10.27 -19.06 -22.06
C GLY A 63 11.27 -18.29 -21.21
N GLN A 64 12.34 -17.78 -21.82
CA GLN A 64 13.33 -16.93 -21.14
C GLN A 64 12.71 -15.61 -20.65
N LYS A 65 11.87 -14.95 -21.44
CA LYS A 65 11.15 -13.74 -21.00
C LYS A 65 10.24 -14.04 -19.81
N ARG A 66 9.42 -15.09 -19.87
CA ARG A 66 8.54 -15.51 -18.77
C ARG A 66 9.34 -15.85 -17.52
N ALA A 67 10.44 -16.59 -17.64
CA ALA A 67 11.30 -16.93 -16.52
C ALA A 67 11.95 -15.69 -15.88
N LYS A 68 12.42 -14.74 -16.70
CA LYS A 68 12.96 -13.44 -16.22
C LYS A 68 11.90 -12.61 -15.51
N MET A 69 10.68 -12.55 -16.05
CA MET A 69 9.57 -11.86 -15.39
C MET A 69 9.25 -12.50 -14.04
N SER A 70 9.13 -13.82 -13.99
CA SER A 70 8.85 -14.53 -12.73
C SER A 70 9.97 -14.35 -11.69
N ALA A 71 11.23 -14.30 -12.12
CA ALA A 71 12.35 -14.02 -11.21
C ALA A 71 12.29 -12.59 -10.67
N LYS A 72 12.01 -11.61 -11.53
CA LYS A 72 11.89 -10.21 -11.15
C LYS A 72 10.69 -9.96 -10.23
N GLU A 73 9.53 -10.53 -10.54
CA GLU A 73 8.32 -10.42 -9.71
C GLU A 73 8.56 -10.95 -8.29
N LYS A 74 9.27 -12.08 -8.17
CA LYS A 74 9.66 -12.63 -6.86
C LYS A 74 10.63 -11.72 -6.10
N GLU A 75 11.57 -11.10 -6.81
CA GLU A 75 12.51 -10.16 -6.20
C GLU A 75 11.79 -8.90 -5.72
N ASP A 76 10.90 -8.33 -6.54
CA ASP A 76 10.09 -7.17 -6.20
C ASP A 76 9.15 -7.46 -5.01
N GLU A 77 8.54 -8.66 -4.95
CA GLU A 77 7.72 -9.08 -3.82
C GLU A 77 8.55 -9.24 -2.54
N ALA A 78 9.73 -9.86 -2.61
CA ALA A 78 10.63 -9.99 -1.48
C ALA A 78 11.16 -8.63 -0.98
N GLN A 79 11.43 -7.69 -1.89
CA GLN A 79 11.79 -6.32 -1.54
C GLN A 79 10.63 -5.61 -0.84
N LYS A 80 9.41 -5.71 -1.38
CA LYS A 80 8.21 -5.13 -0.78
C LYS A 80 7.92 -5.72 0.62
N GLU A 81 8.08 -7.02 0.80
CA GLU A 81 7.92 -7.66 2.11
C GLU A 81 8.97 -7.14 3.10
N ARG A 82 10.22 -7.00 2.66
CA ARG A 82 11.29 -6.43 3.47
C ARG A 82 11.03 -4.98 3.84
N GLU A 83 10.58 -4.16 2.91
CA GLU A 83 10.21 -2.76 3.16
C GLU A 83 9.04 -2.66 4.13
N ALA A 84 8.01 -3.50 3.98
CA ALA A 84 6.88 -3.55 4.89
C ALA A 84 7.31 -3.99 6.30
N ALA A 85 8.20 -4.98 6.40
CA ALA A 85 8.75 -5.42 7.68
C ALA A 85 9.60 -4.34 8.37
N LEU A 86 10.41 -3.61 7.60
CA LEU A 86 11.19 -2.47 8.10
C LEU A 86 10.27 -1.33 8.56
N SER A 87 9.30 -0.94 7.74
CA SER A 87 8.34 0.12 8.08
C SER A 87 7.52 -0.22 9.33
N LYS A 88 7.08 -1.48 9.47
CA LYS A 88 6.39 -1.95 10.67
C LYS A 88 7.29 -1.86 11.90
N ARG A 89 8.55 -2.29 11.77
CA ARG A 89 9.52 -2.22 12.87
C ARG A 89 9.82 -0.78 13.28
N GLU A 90 9.97 0.13 12.32
CA GLU A 90 10.16 1.56 12.59
C GLU A 90 8.95 2.16 13.28
N ALA A 91 7.72 1.86 12.83
CA ALA A 91 6.51 2.31 13.48
C ALA A 91 6.39 1.79 14.93
N GLU A 92 6.73 0.52 15.16
CA GLU A 92 6.75 -0.07 16.51
C GLU A 92 7.79 0.58 17.42
N LEU A 93 8.99 0.86 16.89
CA LEU A 93 10.06 1.55 17.64
C LEU A 93 9.66 2.99 17.96
N ASN A 94 9.17 3.75 16.98
CA ASN A 94 8.68 5.11 17.18
C ASN A 94 7.56 5.16 18.23
N LYS A 95 6.62 4.21 18.17
CA LYS A 95 5.56 4.10 19.17
C LYS A 95 6.14 3.80 20.56
N ARG A 96 7.09 2.87 20.67
CA ARG A 96 7.74 2.52 21.93
C ARG A 96 8.49 3.71 22.53
N GLU A 97 9.26 4.43 21.71
CA GLU A 97 10.00 5.62 22.13
C GLU A 97 9.06 6.74 22.57
N LEU A 98 8.01 7.02 21.78
CA LEU A 98 6.99 7.99 22.13
C LEU A 98 6.29 7.61 23.45
N THR A 99 6.01 6.33 23.66
CA THR A 99 5.42 5.83 24.91
C THR A 99 6.35 6.04 26.09
N ALA A 100 7.63 5.69 25.97
CA ALA A 100 8.62 5.90 27.03
C ALA A 100 8.73 7.38 27.41
N ASN A 101 8.85 8.26 26.40
CA ASN A 101 8.90 9.70 26.61
C ASN A 101 7.62 10.24 27.28
N THR A 102 6.45 9.72 26.89
CA THR A 102 5.17 10.10 27.49
C THR A 102 5.07 9.63 28.94
N VAL A 103 5.51 8.41 29.25
CA VAL A 103 5.57 7.88 30.62
C VAL A 103 6.46 8.75 31.50
N ASP A 104 7.63 9.14 30.99
CA ASP A 104 8.56 10.01 31.72
C ASP A 104 7.97 11.40 31.93
N LEU A 105 7.35 11.99 30.90
CA LEU A 105 6.69 13.28 30.98
C LEU A 105 5.55 13.26 32.02
N LEU A 106 4.68 12.25 31.98
CA LEU A 106 3.62 12.08 32.99
C LEU A 106 4.21 11.95 34.40
N SER A 107 5.27 11.17 34.56
CA SER A 107 5.95 10.99 35.84
C SER A 107 6.53 12.31 36.37
N GLN A 108 7.15 13.11 35.50
CA GLN A 108 7.71 14.43 35.86
C GLN A 108 6.61 15.42 36.28
N LYS A 109 5.43 15.33 35.66
CA LYS A 109 4.27 16.17 36.00
C LYS A 109 3.42 15.59 37.14
N GLY A 110 3.85 14.51 37.79
CA GLY A 110 3.12 13.88 38.89
C GLY A 110 1.81 13.21 38.49
N LEU A 111 1.65 12.88 37.21
CA LEU A 111 0.46 12.25 36.65
C LEU A 111 0.63 10.72 36.51
N PRO A 112 -0.47 9.94 36.50
CA PRO A 112 -0.41 8.48 36.40
C PRO A 112 0.19 7.99 35.07
N LYS A 113 1.20 7.12 35.15
CA LYS A 113 1.86 6.49 33.98
C LYS A 113 0.90 5.68 33.10
N GLY A 114 -0.18 5.16 33.67
CA GLY A 114 -1.21 4.41 32.93
C GLY A 114 -1.96 5.22 31.87
N LEU A 115 -1.81 6.55 31.85
CA LEU A 115 -2.36 7.41 30.79
C LEU A 115 -1.51 7.41 29.51
N ALA A 116 -0.28 6.90 29.55
CA ALA A 116 0.65 7.00 28.43
C ALA A 116 0.12 6.31 27.17
N ASP A 117 -0.39 5.09 27.28
CA ASP A 117 -0.87 4.32 26.12
C ASP A 117 -1.98 5.05 25.37
N SER A 118 -2.91 5.68 26.10
CA SER A 118 -4.00 6.48 25.52
C SER A 118 -3.53 7.79 24.91
N LEU A 119 -2.52 8.45 25.50
CA LEU A 119 -1.98 9.70 24.96
C LEU A 119 -1.14 9.48 23.69
N VAL A 120 -0.39 8.38 23.62
CA VAL A 120 0.44 8.02 22.46
C VAL A 120 -0.38 7.83 21.19
N GLU A 121 -1.69 7.53 21.29
CA GLU A 121 -2.60 7.45 20.14
C GLU A 121 -2.76 8.79 19.40
N LEU A 122 -2.45 9.92 20.03
CA LEU A 122 -2.40 11.23 19.38
C LEU A 122 -1.31 11.30 18.30
N GLY A 123 -0.30 10.43 18.36
CA GLY A 123 0.76 10.29 17.36
C GLY A 123 1.73 11.47 17.26
N ASP A 124 1.60 12.46 18.14
CA ASP A 124 2.30 13.75 18.08
C ASP A 124 2.76 14.16 19.47
N ALA A 125 4.07 14.30 19.63
CA ALA A 125 4.70 14.62 20.91
C ALA A 125 4.27 15.99 21.46
N ASP A 126 4.06 16.98 20.58
CA ASP A 126 3.68 18.33 20.99
C ASP A 126 2.26 18.34 21.55
N LYS A 127 1.33 17.66 20.86
CA LYS A 127 -0.06 17.49 21.34
C LYS A 127 -0.13 16.71 22.64
N ILE A 128 0.69 15.66 22.78
CA ILE A 128 0.78 14.92 24.04
C ILE A 128 1.22 15.86 25.16
N SER A 129 2.24 16.68 24.94
CA SER A 129 2.71 17.65 25.93
C SER A 129 1.63 18.65 26.34
N GLU A 130 0.91 19.23 25.38
CA GLU A 130 -0.19 20.17 25.65
C GLU A 130 -1.31 19.54 26.48
N VAL A 131 -1.69 18.30 26.16
CA VAL A 131 -2.70 17.55 26.91
C VAL A 131 -2.21 17.25 28.32
N VAL A 132 -0.97 16.80 28.47
CA VAL A 132 -0.37 16.53 29.78
C VAL A 132 -0.33 17.80 30.64
N GLU A 133 0.06 18.94 30.08
CA GLU A 133 0.06 20.22 30.83
C GLU A 133 -1.34 20.65 31.26
N THR A 134 -2.33 20.45 30.39
CA THR A 134 -3.72 20.77 30.69
C THR A 134 -4.27 19.86 31.80
N LEU A 135 -3.99 18.56 31.72
CA LEU A 135 -4.35 17.59 32.76
C LEU A 135 -3.68 17.90 34.10
N GLN A 136 -2.40 18.28 34.07
CA GLN A 136 -1.66 18.68 35.26
C GLN A 136 -2.37 19.87 35.95
N LYS A 137 -2.59 20.96 35.22
CA LYS A 137 -3.24 22.17 35.76
C LYS A 137 -4.63 21.89 36.31
N SER A 138 -5.44 21.14 35.57
CA SER A 138 -6.81 20.78 36.00
C SER A 138 -6.81 19.94 37.28
N THR A 139 -5.89 18.98 37.36
CA THR A 139 -5.76 18.09 38.53
C THR A 139 -5.29 18.88 39.75
N GLU A 140 -4.24 19.69 39.61
CA GLU A 140 -3.71 20.54 40.69
C GLU A 140 -4.79 21.51 41.22
N GLN A 141 -5.54 22.14 40.31
CA GLN A 141 -6.64 23.03 40.70
C GLN A 141 -7.71 22.27 41.49
N LYS A 142 -8.15 21.12 41.00
CA LYS A 142 -9.19 20.30 41.66
C LYS A 142 -8.74 19.76 43.02
N VAL A 143 -7.49 19.33 43.12
CA VAL A 143 -6.90 18.88 44.40
C VAL A 143 -6.83 20.05 45.38
N ASN A 144 -6.39 21.23 44.94
CA ASN A 144 -6.32 22.42 45.80
C ASN A 144 -7.72 22.88 46.27
N GLU A 145 -8.72 22.91 45.38
CA GLU A 145 -10.11 23.17 45.73
C GLU A 145 -10.61 22.19 46.80
N GLN A 146 -10.38 20.89 46.61
CA GLN A 146 -10.80 19.86 47.55
C GLN A 146 -10.07 19.94 48.89
N VAL A 147 -8.77 20.25 48.91
CA VAL A 147 -8.00 20.45 50.15
C VAL A 147 -8.51 21.68 50.91
N LYS A 148 -8.79 22.79 50.21
CA LYS A 148 -9.39 23.98 50.82
C LYS A 148 -10.75 23.70 51.43
N GLU A 149 -11.57 22.91 50.76
CA GLU A 149 -12.87 22.49 51.28
C GLU A 149 -12.73 21.61 52.53
N ARG A 150 -11.80 20.64 52.54
CA ARG A 150 -11.53 19.79 53.71
C ARG A 150 -10.88 20.55 54.88
N MET A 151 -10.05 21.54 54.60
CA MET A 151 -9.40 22.39 55.61
C MET A 151 -10.30 23.51 56.10
N ARG A 152 -11.49 23.68 55.50
CA ARG A 152 -12.46 24.66 55.96
C ARG A 152 -12.94 24.26 57.35
N GLN A 153 -12.39 24.91 58.36
CA GLN A 153 -12.91 24.82 59.72
C GLN A 153 -14.24 25.58 59.79
N ASP A 154 -15.17 25.06 60.59
CA ASP A 154 -16.34 25.86 60.97
C ASP A 154 -15.85 27.12 61.68
N PRO A 155 -16.45 28.30 61.39
CA PRO A 155 -16.14 29.50 62.14
C PRO A 155 -16.30 29.19 63.62
N PRO A 156 -15.35 29.59 64.50
CA PRO A 156 -15.56 29.46 65.92
C PRO A 156 -16.91 30.10 66.23
N ALA A 157 -17.75 29.37 66.99
CA ALA A 157 -19.02 29.93 67.39
C ALA A 157 -18.72 31.28 68.04
N ASN A 158 -19.27 32.36 67.47
CA ASN A 158 -19.38 33.64 68.16
C ASN A 158 -20.39 33.44 69.30
N GLY A 159 -20.07 32.57 70.24
CA GLY A 159 -20.53 32.71 71.60
C GLY A 159 -19.85 33.99 72.06
N SER A 160 -20.58 35.11 71.98
CA SER A 160 -20.35 36.22 72.89
C SER A 160 -20.07 35.56 74.24
N SER A 161 -18.86 35.74 74.76
CA SER A 161 -18.53 35.28 76.10
C SER A 161 -19.51 36.00 77.02
N THR A 162 -20.68 35.39 77.27
CA THR A 162 -21.54 35.76 78.38
C THR A 162 -20.78 35.34 79.61
N LEU A 163 -19.79 36.16 79.96
CA LEU A 163 -19.20 36.28 81.28
C LEU A 163 -20.33 36.83 82.17
N ASP A 164 -21.34 35.99 82.39
CA ASP A 164 -22.33 36.29 83.41
C ASP A 164 -21.59 36.30 84.73
N SER A 165 -21.77 37.39 85.47
CA SER A 165 -20.78 37.88 86.42
C SER A 165 -20.63 37.00 87.67
N GLU A 166 -21.51 36.00 87.82
CA GLU A 166 -21.47 34.96 88.86
C GLU A 166 -20.55 33.77 88.50
N ASN A 167 -20.31 33.49 87.22
CA ASN A 167 -19.50 32.34 86.76
C ASN A 167 -18.15 32.74 86.12
N ASP A 168 -17.72 33.99 86.32
CA ASP A 168 -16.41 34.45 85.88
C ASP A 168 -15.30 33.81 86.74
N PRO A 169 -14.41 32.96 86.17
CA PRO A 169 -13.35 32.31 86.91
C PRO A 169 -12.38 33.30 87.57
N PHE A 170 -12.21 34.50 87.00
CA PHE A 170 -11.36 35.53 87.60
C PHE A 170 -12.00 36.15 88.84
N LYS A 171 -13.31 36.36 88.85
CA LYS A 171 -14.03 36.84 90.05
C LYS A 171 -14.05 35.80 91.16
N GLN A 172 -14.18 34.52 90.83
CA GLN A 172 -14.10 33.44 91.81
C GLN A 172 -12.73 33.41 92.50
N ILE A 173 -11.66 33.58 91.71
CA ILE A 173 -10.30 33.68 92.24
C ILE A 173 -10.16 34.93 93.12
N ILE A 174 -10.60 36.10 92.67
CA ILE A 174 -10.51 37.34 93.47
C ILE A 174 -11.26 37.19 94.81
N ASN A 175 -12.48 36.65 94.80
CA ASN A 175 -13.27 36.41 96.01
C ASN A 175 -12.61 35.42 96.98
N SER A 176 -11.74 34.53 96.49
CA SER A 176 -10.98 33.62 97.35
C SER A 176 -9.87 34.31 98.14
N TYR A 177 -9.43 35.50 97.70
CA TYR A 177 -8.39 36.30 98.36
C TYR A 177 -8.94 37.47 99.19
N THR A 178 -10.19 37.87 98.99
CA THR A 178 -10.90 38.80 99.87
C THR A 178 -11.62 38.05 100.99
N LYS A 179 -10.89 37.76 102.07
CA LYS A 179 -11.42 37.41 103.40
C LYS A 179 -10.89 38.37 104.44
#